data_AF-A0A1C5YU39-F1
#
_entry.id   AF-A0A1C5YU39-F1
#
_cell.length_a   1.000
_cell.length_b   1.000
_cell.length_c   1.000
_cell.angle_alpha   90.00
_cell.angle_beta   90.00
_cell.angle_gamma   90.00
#
_symmetry.space_group_name_H-M   'P 1'
#
loop_
_entity.id
_entity.type
_entity.pdbx_description
1 polymer ?
#
loop_
_entity_poly.entity_id
_entity_poly.type
_entity_poly.pdbx_seq_one_letter_code
_entity_poly.pdbx_strand_id
1 'polypeptide(L)' 'MNFDYQIFFMDGMTVNEVITENEDSSFTIFINANLCESKRLKAINHAIRHIREHDFAKEDVQEIENSAHE' A
#
# COMPACT_ATOMS: atom_id res chain seq x y z
N MET A 1 8.70 -18.19 1.03
CA MET A 1 7.79 -17.57 2.01
C MET A 1 6.39 -17.54 1.43
N ASN A 2 5.42 -18.12 2.13
CA ASN A 2 4.01 -17.92 1.87
C ASN A 2 3.52 -16.99 2.99
N PHE A 3 2.99 -15.82 2.65
CA PHE A 3 2.42 -14.87 3.59
C PHE A 3 0.94 -14.74 3.26
N ASP A 4 0.10 -14.74 4.29
CA ASP A 4 -1.31 -14.47 4.10
C ASP A 4 -1.51 -12.96 4.00
N TYR A 5 -2.29 -12.54 3.00
CA TYR A 5 -2.59 -11.13 2.81
C TYR A 5 -4.04 -10.91 2.40
N GLN A 6 -4.60 -9.80 2.89
CA GLN A 6 -5.96 -9.38 2.59
C GLN A 6 -5.94 -7.99 1.96
N ILE A 7 -6.72 -7.79 0.90
CA ILE A 7 -6.82 -6.51 0.21
C ILE A 7 -8.21 -5.92 0.44
N PHE A 8 -8.26 -4.72 1.02
CA PHE A 8 -9.48 -3.97 1.24
C PHE A 8 -9.49 -2.69 0.42
N PHE A 9 -10.58 -2.44 -0.29
CA PHE A 9 -10.79 -1.18 -0.98
C PHE A 9 -11.58 -0.25 -0.07
N MET A 10 -10.97 0.87 0.33
CA MET A 10 -11.64 1.89 1.13
C MET A 10 -11.80 3.18 0.34
N ASP A 11 -12.97 3.79 0.48
CA ASP A 11 -13.29 5.12 -0.02
C ASP A 11 -12.83 6.20 0.98
N GLY A 12 -12.47 7.38 0.50
CA GLY A 12 -12.10 8.51 1.37
C GLY A 12 -10.71 8.42 2.00
N MET A 13 -9.83 7.55 1.52
CA MET A 13 -8.43 7.55 1.96
C MET A 13 -7.67 8.75 1.38
N THR A 14 -6.83 9.37 2.21
CA THR A 14 -5.92 10.48 1.82
C THR A 14 -4.62 9.98 1.19
N VAL A 15 -4.34 8.69 1.30
CA VAL A 15 -3.16 8.02 0.74
C VAL A 15 -3.58 6.97 -0.29
N ASN A 16 -2.63 6.55 -1.12
CA ASN A 16 -2.90 5.58 -2.19
C ASN A 16 -3.05 4.15 -1.65
N GLU A 17 -2.25 3.79 -0.64
CA GLU A 17 -2.31 2.53 0.07
C GLU A 17 -1.87 2.63 1.52
N VAL A 18 -2.29 1.67 2.34
CA VAL A 18 -1.82 1.45 3.71
C VAL A 18 -1.56 -0.04 3.89
N ILE A 19 -0.46 -0.40 4.54
CA ILE A 19 -0.10 -1.77 4.87
C ILE A 19 -0.09 -1.88 6.39
N THR A 20 -0.71 -2.93 6.92
CA THR A 20 -0.77 -3.20 8.35
C THR A 20 -0.41 -4.66 8.58
N GLU A 21 0.57 -4.91 9.44
CA GLU A 21 0.87 -6.25 9.93
C GLU A 21 -0.11 -6.61 11.05
N ASN A 22 -0.74 -7.77 10.95
CA ASN A 22 -1.64 -8.30 11.98
C ASN A 22 -0.87 -9.11 13.01
N GLU A 23 -1.45 -9.29 14.19
CA GLU A 23 -0.86 -10.08 15.27
C GLU A 23 -0.60 -11.56 14.89
N ASP A 24 -1.32 -12.11 13.89
CA ASP A 24 -1.14 -13.47 13.37
C ASP A 24 -0.01 -13.60 12.33
N SER A 25 0.77 -12.55 12.10
CA SER A 25 1.77 -12.47 11.00
C SER A 25 1.16 -12.44 9.58
N SER A 26 -0.15 -12.20 9.45
CA SER A 26 -0.81 -11.87 8.18
C SER A 26 -0.71 -10.38 7.88
N PHE A 27 -0.86 -10.00 6.61
CA PHE A 27 -0.81 -8.60 6.19
C PHE A 27 -2.15 -8.08 5.67
N THR A 28 -2.55 -6.90 6.08
CA THR A 28 -3.73 -6.23 5.54
C THR A 28 -3.29 -5.03 4.71
N ILE A 29 -3.73 -5.01 3.46
CA ILE A 29 -3.44 -3.97 2.47
C ILE A 29 -4.74 -3.21 2.22
N PHE A 30 -4.75 -1.93 2.55
CA PHE A 30 -5.85 -1.02 2.20
C PHE A 30 -5.46 -0.24 0.96
N ILE A 31 -6.33 -0.22 -0.05
CA ILE A 31 -6.11 0.47 -1.32
C ILE A 31 -7.23 1.47 -1.57
N ASN A 32 -6.87 2.67 -2.00
CA ASN A 32 -7.87 3.72 -2.22
C ASN A 32 -8.75 3.37 -3.42
N ALA A 33 -10.05 3.27 -3.17
CA ALA A 33 -11.05 2.92 -4.18
C ALA A 33 -11.23 4.05 -5.22
N ASN A 34 -10.85 5.29 -4.90
CA ASN A 34 -10.91 6.43 -5.80
C ASN A 34 -9.78 6.45 -6.84
N LEU A 35 -8.82 5.51 -6.75
CA LEU A 35 -7.72 5.43 -7.71
C LEU A 35 -8.17 4.80 -9.03
N CYS A 36 -7.67 5.37 -10.13
CA CYS A 36 -7.75 4.74 -11.43
C CYS A 36 -7.08 3.36 -11.40
N GLU A 37 -7.53 2.45 -12.27
CA GLU A 37 -7.08 1.05 -12.32
C GLU A 37 -5.55 0.90 -12.33
N SER A 38 -4.84 1.71 -13.12
CA SER A 38 -3.38 1.70 -13.18
C SER A 38 -2.71 2.08 -11.85
N LYS A 39 -3.22 3.13 -11.17
CA LYS A 39 -2.70 3.55 -9.86
C LYS A 39 -2.99 2.49 -8.80
N ARG A 40 -4.18 1.89 -8.85
CA ARG A 40 -4.60 0.81 -7.95
C ARG A 40 -3.68 -0.42 -8.07
N LEU A 41 -3.32 -0.78 -9.30
CA LEU A 41 -2.43 -1.92 -9.58
C LEU A 41 -0.99 -1.62 -9.12
N LYS A 42 -0.52 -0.38 -9.29
CA LYS A 42 0.77 0.07 -8.73
C LYS A 42 0.79 -0.01 -7.21
N ALA A 43 -0.24 0.49 -6.54
CA ALA A 43 -0.39 0.48 -5.08
C ALA A 43 -0.40 -0.95 -4.51
N ILE A 44 -1.13 -1.87 -5.15
CA ILE A 44 -1.14 -3.29 -4.76
C ILE A 44 0.25 -3.93 -4.95
N ASN A 45 0.90 -3.70 -6.09
CA ASN A 45 2.23 -4.26 -6.36
C ASN A 45 3.28 -3.69 -5.40
N HIS A 46 3.17 -2.40 -5.06
CA HIS A 46 3.99 -1.74 -4.06
C HIS A 46 3.82 -2.39 -2.69
N ALA A 47 2.57 -2.60 -2.25
CA ALA A 47 2.27 -3.23 -0.98
C ALA A 47 2.82 -4.67 -0.87
N ILE A 48 2.65 -5.48 -1.92
CA ILE A 48 3.19 -6.85 -1.97
C ILE A 48 4.72 -6.84 -1.93
N ARG A 49 5.35 -5.85 -2.59
CA ARG A 49 6.81 -5.69 -2.59
C ARG A 49 7.34 -5.38 -1.18
N HIS A 50 6.70 -4.46 -0.45
CA HIS A 50 7.06 -4.16 0.94
C HIS A 50 6.98 -5.39 1.85
N ILE A 51 5.91 -6.19 1.73
CA ILE A 51 5.74 -7.42 2.51
C ILE A 51 6.86 -8.43 2.18
N ARG A 52 7.22 -8.58 0.90
CA ARG A 52 8.27 -9.52 0.47
C ARG A 52 9.68 -9.10 0.85
N GLU A 53 9.98 -7.81 0.78
CA GLU A 53 11.31 -7.29 1.12
C GLU A 53 11.47 -7.03 2.63
N HIS A 54 10.40 -7.17 3.42
CA HIS A 54 10.36 -6.81 4.85
C HIS A 54 10.79 -5.36 5.08
N ASP A 55 10.69 -4.52 4.05
CA ASP A 55 11.10 -3.13 4.05
C ASP A 55 9.91 -2.29 4.52
N PHE A 56 9.51 -2.51 5.78
CA PHE A 56 8.59 -1.62 6.51
C PHE A 56 9.30 -0.34 6.99
N ALA A 57 10.61 -0.26 6.77
CA ALA A 57 11.50 0.75 7.34
C ALA A 57 11.71 1.98 6.45
N LYS A 58 11.13 2.05 5.26
CA LYS A 58 11.19 3.24 4.42
C LYS A 58 9.84 3.63 3.87
N GLU A 59 9.30 4.65 4.52
CA GLU A 59 8.43 5.68 3.94
C GLU A 59 8.82 5.95 2.49
N ASP A 60 8.00 5.56 1.52
CA ASP A 60 8.11 6.06 0.16
C ASP A 60 6.72 6.21 -0.48
N VAL A 61 5.83 6.97 0.16
CA VAL A 61 4.62 7.49 -0.50
C VAL A 61 4.24 8.91 -0.06
N GLN A 62 4.83 9.47 1.01
CA GLN A 62 4.52 10.85 1.41
C GLN A 62 5.47 11.92 0.85
N GLU A 63 6.65 11.57 0.33
CA GLU A 63 7.61 12.58 -0.18
C GLU A 63 7.44 12.87 -1.69
N ILE A 64 6.90 11.94 -2.49
CA ILE A 64 6.83 12.11 -3.95
C ILE A 64 5.57 12.89 -4.40
N GLU A 65 4.49 12.90 -3.62
CA GLU A 65 3.28 13.69 -3.97
C GLU A 65 3.41 15.19 -3.67
N ASN A 66 4.57 15.66 -3.20
CA ASN A 66 4.86 17.10 -3.04
C ASN A 66 5.84 17.66 -4.09
N SER A 67 6.41 16.82 -4.97
CA SER A 67 7.32 17.27 -6.05
C SER A 67 6.65 17.40 -7.43
N ALA A 68 5.32 17.24 -7.50
CA ALA A 68 4.52 17.48 -8.70
C ALA A 68 3.65 18.76 -8.62
N HIS A 69 3.94 19.62 -7.64
CA HIS A 69 3.45 21.00 -7.57
C HIS A 69 4.65 21.96 -7.53
N GLU A 70 5.32 22.11 -8.67
CA GLU A 70 6.02 23.34 -9.07
C GLU A 70 5.66 23.67 -10.52
#